data_AF-A0A920YSH9-F1
#
_entry.id   AF-A0A920YSH9-F1
#
_cell.length_a   1.000
_cell.length_b   1.000
_cell.length_c   1.000
_cell.angle_alpha   90.00
_cell.angle_beta   90.00
_cell.angle_gamma   90.00
#
_symmetry.space_group_name_H-M   'P 1'
#
loop_
_entity.id
_entity.type
_entity.pdbx_description
1 polymer ?
#
loop_
_entity_poly.entity_id
_entity_poly.type
_entity_poly.pdbx_seq_one_letter_code
_entity_poly.pdbx_strand_id
1 'polypeptide(L)' 'MIFLIMIYIVIFLLNVPGLINRKEWRELTVFLVLYIIAFIMGLMYTLDVPIPSPMEGLQYLIAEVLGIKYPKN' A
#
# COMPACT_ATOMS: atom_id res chain seq x y z
N MET A 1 -6.80 13.58 -7.52
CA MET A 1 -6.60 12.56 -8.58
C MET A 1 -5.47 12.90 -9.55
N ILE A 2 -5.47 14.04 -10.25
CA ILE A 2 -4.42 14.40 -11.24
C ILE A 2 -3.00 14.40 -10.64
N PHE A 3 -2.81 15.04 -9.48
CA PHE A 3 -1.50 15.05 -8.81
C PHE A 3 -1.02 13.66 -8.40
N LEU A 4 -1.93 12.79 -7.94
CA LEU A 4 -1.61 11.42 -7.59
C LEU A 4 -1.08 10.68 -8.83
N ILE A 5 -1.81 10.71 -9.93
CA ILE A 5 -1.39 10.05 -11.18
C ILE A 5 -0.04 10.60 -11.65
N MET A 6 0.15 11.92 -11.61
CA MET A 6 1.40 12.57 -12.02
C MET A 6 2.60 12.09 -11.19
N ILE A 7 2.47 12.05 -9.87
CA ILE A 7 3.54 11.60 -8.96
C ILE A 7 3.89 10.13 -9.23
N TYR A 8 2.89 9.27 -9.37
CA TYR A 8 3.09 7.85 -9.64
C TYR A 8 3.81 7.65 -10.99
N ILE A 9 3.39 8.35 -12.06
CA ILE A 9 4.09 8.32 -13.35
C ILE A 9 5.56 8.71 -13.21
N VAL A 10 5.88 9.78 -12.48
CA VAL A 10 7.27 10.21 -12.25
C VAL A 10 8.07 9.13 -11.52
N ILE A 11 7.52 8.55 -10.46
CA ILE A 11 8.17 7.46 -9.71
C ILE A 11 8.45 6.27 -10.64
N PHE A 12 7.48 5.88 -11.46
CA PHE A 12 7.62 4.77 -12.40
C PHE A 12 8.72 5.05 -13.44
N LEU A 13 8.73 6.22 -14.05
CA LEU A 13 9.72 6.61 -15.07
C LEU A 13 11.14 6.72 -14.51
N LEU A 14 11.30 7.09 -13.25
CA LEU A 14 12.63 7.18 -12.62
C LEU A 14 13.18 5.80 -12.21
N ASN A 15 12.32 4.90 -11.72
CA ASN A 15 12.77 3.61 -11.18
C ASN A 15 12.81 2.50 -12.23
N VAL A 16 11.75 2.34 -13.02
CA VAL A 16 11.57 1.17 -13.89
C VAL A 16 12.66 1.01 -14.96
N PRO A 17 13.11 2.06 -15.67
CA PRO A 17 14.17 1.91 -16.67
C PRO A 17 15.48 1.41 -16.05
N GLY A 18 15.80 1.84 -14.84
CA GLY A 18 17.00 1.40 -14.11
C GLY A 18 16.96 -0.11 -13.81
N LEU A 19 15.80 -0.62 -13.38
CA LEU A 19 15.63 -2.04 -13.07
C LEU A 19 15.62 -2.91 -14.34
N ILE A 20 14.99 -2.44 -15.42
CA ILE A 20 14.98 -3.15 -16.71
C ILE A 20 16.39 -3.23 -17.30
N ASN A 21 17.14 -2.12 -17.31
CA ASN A 21 18.49 -2.07 -17.85
C ASN A 21 19.47 -3.00 -17.11
N ARG A 22 19.26 -3.18 -15.81
CA ARG A 22 20.05 -4.09 -14.96
C ARG A 22 19.57 -5.54 -15.03
N LYS A 23 18.46 -5.83 -15.72
CA LYS A 23 17.80 -7.15 -15.80
C LYS A 23 17.37 -7.69 -14.43
N GLU A 24 17.05 -6.81 -13.49
CA GLU A 24 16.65 -7.16 -12.13
C GLU A 24 15.15 -7.48 -12.06
N TRP A 25 14.73 -8.56 -12.70
CA TRP A 25 13.31 -8.95 -12.83
C TRP A 25 12.63 -9.23 -11.49
N ARG A 26 13.38 -9.78 -10.53
CA ARG A 26 12.87 -10.06 -9.18
C ARG A 26 12.60 -8.76 -8.41
N GLU A 27 13.53 -7.82 -8.47
CA GLU A 27 13.36 -6.50 -7.86
C GLU A 27 12.22 -5.72 -8.54
N LEU A 28 12.10 -5.83 -9.87
CA LEU A 28 11.05 -5.17 -10.62
C LEU A 28 9.66 -5.69 -10.22
N THR A 29 9.55 -6.99 -9.97
CA THR A 29 8.30 -7.60 -9.51
C THR A 29 7.93 -7.10 -8.13
N VAL A 30 8.87 -7.08 -7.18
CA VAL A 30 8.63 -6.57 -5.82
C VAL A 30 8.27 -5.08 -5.85
N PHE A 31 8.99 -4.29 -6.65
CA PHE A 31 8.69 -2.87 -6.87
C PHE A 31 7.27 -2.70 -7.41
N LEU A 32 6.89 -3.42 -8.47
CA LEU A 32 5.55 -3.32 -9.07
C LEU A 32 4.44 -3.70 -8.09
N VAL A 33 4.61 -4.79 -7.32
CA VAL A 33 3.62 -5.21 -6.32
C VAL A 33 3.40 -4.12 -5.28
N LEU A 34 4.49 -3.60 -4.68
CA LEU A 34 4.39 -2.54 -3.68
C LEU A 34 3.85 -1.23 -4.27
N TYR A 35 4.26 -0.91 -5.50
CA TYR A 35 3.82 0.28 -6.22
C TYR A 35 2.31 0.24 -6.51
N ILE A 36 1.78 -0.91 -6.95
CA ILE A 36 0.34 -1.11 -7.18
C ILE A 36 -0.43 -1.01 -5.85
N ILE A 37 0.05 -1.65 -4.79
CA ILE A 37 -0.57 -1.58 -3.46
C ILE A 37 -0.66 -0.13 -2.99
N ALA A 38 0.44 0.62 -3.07
CA ALA A 38 0.47 2.02 -2.67
C ALA A 38 -0.47 2.88 -3.54
N PHE A 39 -0.53 2.62 -4.85
CA PHE A 39 -1.42 3.33 -5.77
C PHE A 39 -2.90 3.08 -5.43
N ILE A 40 -3.28 1.84 -5.14
CA ILE A 40 -4.63 1.49 -4.71
C ILE A 40 -4.97 2.20 -3.40
N MET A 41 -4.08 2.18 -2.39
CA MET A 41 -4.30 2.91 -1.14
C MET A 41 -4.47 4.42 -1.39
N GLY A 42 -3.66 5.00 -2.27
CA GLY A 42 -3.77 6.39 -2.65
C GLY A 42 -5.09 6.70 -3.35
N LEU A 43 -5.56 5.82 -4.23
CA LEU A 43 -6.89 5.94 -4.86
C LEU A 43 -8.00 5.91 -3.81
N MET A 44 -7.98 4.94 -2.90
CA MET A 44 -8.95 4.82 -1.82
C MET A 44 -8.98 6.11 -0.99
N TYR A 45 -7.81 6.62 -0.61
CA TYR A 45 -7.69 7.89 0.11
C TYR A 45 -8.32 9.06 -0.67
N THR A 46 -8.03 9.20 -1.97
CA THR A 46 -8.56 10.31 -2.77
C THR A 46 -10.06 10.21 -3.09
N LEU A 47 -10.64 9.02 -2.96
CA LEU A 47 -12.04 8.75 -3.19
C LEU A 47 -12.85 8.69 -1.88
N ASP A 48 -12.23 9.06 -0.75
CA ASP A 48 -12.79 8.94 0.60
C ASP A 48 -13.31 7.51 0.91
N VAL A 49 -12.71 6.50 0.29
CA VAL A 49 -12.97 5.10 0.59
C VAL A 49 -12.15 4.72 1.83
N PRO A 50 -12.76 4.14 2.87
CA PRO A 50 -12.03 3.74 4.07
C PRO A 50 -10.92 2.75 3.72
N ILE A 51 -9.69 3.09 4.13
CA ILE A 51 -8.53 2.25 3.88
C ILE A 51 -8.54 1.11 4.91
N PRO A 52 -8.56 -0.16 4.46
CA PRO A 52 -8.58 -1.30 5.37
C PRO A 52 -7.31 -1.26 6.22
N SER A 53 -7.49 -1.22 7.55
CA SER A 53 -6.38 -1.16 8.49
C SER A 53 -6.10 -2.55 9.04
N PRO A 54 -4.85 -3.04 8.97
CA PRO A 54 -4.47 -4.28 9.65
C PRO A 54 -4.77 -4.26 11.16
N MET A 55 -4.85 -3.07 11.75
CA MET A 55 -5.23 -2.88 13.15
C MET A 55 -6.64 -3.41 13.44
N GLU A 56 -7.59 -3.30 12.51
CA GLU A 56 -8.94 -3.83 12.69
C GLU A 56 -8.91 -5.36 12.82
N GLY A 57 -8.10 -6.03 11.99
CA GLY A 57 -7.88 -7.47 12.08
C GLY A 57 -7.17 -7.88 13.37
N LEU A 58 -6.17 -7.10 13.80
CA LEU A 58 -5.49 -7.34 15.08
C LEU A 58 -6.44 -7.13 16.28
N GLN A 59 -7.28 -6.10 16.25
CA GLN A 59 -8.28 -5.86 17.28
C GLN A 59 -9.26 -7.03 17.37
N TYR A 60 -9.72 -7.58 16.25
CA TYR A 60 -10.56 -8.78 16.22
C TYR A 60 -9.83 -9.98 16.86
N LEU A 61 -8.58 -10.24 16.47
CA LEU A 61 -7.78 -11.32 17.06
C LEU A 61 -7.57 -11.14 18.57
N ILE A 62 -7.25 -9.93 19.03
CA ILE A 62 -6.91 -9.68 20.43
C ILE A 62 -8.16 -9.63 21.31
N ALA A 63 -9.19 -8.90 20.88
CA ALA A 63 -10.39 -8.70 21.69
C ALA A 63 -11.34 -9.89 21.62
N GLU A 64 -11.50 -10.52 20.46
CA GLU A 64 -12.50 -11.55 20.22
C GLU A 64 -11.93 -12.97 20.32
N VAL A 65 -10.73 -13.22 19.79
CA VAL A 65 -10.10 -14.55 19.87
C VAL A 65 -9.35 -14.75 21.20
N LEU A 66 -8.57 -13.76 21.63
CA LEU A 66 -7.78 -13.84 22.87
C LEU A 66 -8.53 -13.31 24.11
N GLY A 67 -9.65 -12.62 23.94
CA GLY A 67 -10.49 -12.12 25.04
C GLY A 67 -9.86 -10.97 25.83
N ILE A 68 -8.79 -10.35 25.32
CA ILE A 68 -8.09 -9.25 26.00
C ILE A 68 -8.84 -7.95 25.67
N LYS A 69 -9.72 -7.52 26.58
CA LYS A 69 -10.45 -6.26 26.45
C LYS A 69 -9.53 -5.08 26.77
N TYR A 70 -9.32 -4.19 25.81
CA TYR A 70 -8.65 -2.92 26.04
C TYR A 70 -9.53 -2.00 26.90
N PRO A 71 -8.99 -1.36 27.96
CA PRO A 71 -9.71 -0.32 28.67
C PRO A 71 -9.99 0.85 27.72
N LYS A 72 -11.27 1.24 27.60
CA LYS A 72 -11.67 2.45 26.87
C LYS A 72 -11.20 3.67 27.68
N ASN A 73 -10.24 4.42 27.16
CA ASN A 73 -10.01 5.81 27.53
C ASN A 73 -10.78 6.74 26.59
#